data_AF-A0A672NTY3-F1
#
_entry.id   AF-A0A672NTY3-F1
#
_cell.length_a   1.000
_cell.length_b   1.000
_cell.length_c   1.000
_cell.angle_alpha   90.00
_cell.angle_beta   90.00
_cell.angle_gamma   90.00
#
_symmetry.space_group_name_H-M   'P 1'
#
loop_
_entity.id
_entity.type
_entity.pdbx_description
1 polymer ?
#
loop_
_entity_poly.entity_id
_entity_poly.type
_entity_poly.pdbx_seq_one_letter_code
_entity_poly.pdbx_strand_id
1 'polypeptide(L)'
;MNNLNDPQDWNIRPERQGGGGDGSKWNYAFLVPMLGLAAFRWIWSKESQKEIEEAKVKYEKTIETIQKDLDVKYRQTLSENHRETAQLELDLEKEKQRVLGYRQALASQSRQLGEERRGMRLERDALENEKSRLRYAGPAGALFHEALEKEKERERGASLALKNVEYRCR
;
A
#
# COMPACT_ATOMS: atom_id res chain seq x y z
N MET A 1 -18.26 6.08 -50.53
CA MET A 1 -18.47 4.90 -51.40
C MET A 1 -17.73 5.14 -52.70
N ASN A 2 -16.50 4.60 -52.81
CA ASN A 2 -15.74 4.64 -54.06
C ASN A 2 -15.50 3.19 -54.47
N ASN A 3 -16.28 2.73 -55.45
CA ASN A 3 -16.19 1.40 -56.04
C ASN A 3 -15.02 1.39 -57.03
N LEU A 4 -13.92 0.75 -56.66
CA LEU A 4 -12.68 0.67 -57.44
C LEU A 4 -12.73 -0.49 -58.46
N ASN A 5 -13.87 -0.67 -59.13
CA ASN A 5 -14.12 -1.85 -59.98
C ASN A 5 -14.78 -1.53 -61.33
N ASP A 6 -14.66 -0.30 -61.83
CA ASP A 6 -14.97 0.04 -63.23
C ASP A 6 -13.67 0.06 -64.05
N PRO A 7 -13.40 -0.94 -64.90
CA PRO A 7 -12.33 -0.83 -65.89
C PRO A 7 -12.81 0.08 -67.03
N GLN A 8 -12.46 1.36 -66.95
CA GLN A 8 -12.59 2.32 -68.05
C GLN A 8 -11.73 1.88 -69.25
N ASP A 9 -12.40 1.48 -70.33
CA ASP A 9 -12.08 1.77 -71.73
C ASP A 9 -10.61 1.86 -72.16
N TRP A 10 -9.87 0.74 -72.06
CA TRP A 10 -8.73 0.50 -72.95
C TRP A 10 -9.08 -0.47 -74.06
N ASN A 11 -10.07 -0.09 -74.86
CA ASN A 11 -10.35 -0.73 -76.14
C ASN A 11 -9.36 -0.23 -77.20
N ILE A 12 -8.09 -0.63 -77.10
CA ILE A 12 -7.13 -0.44 -78.18
C ILE A 12 -7.49 -1.46 -79.27
N ARG A 13 -8.35 -1.06 -80.21
CA ARG A 13 -8.55 -1.79 -81.46
C ARG A 13 -7.25 -1.69 -82.28
N PRO A 14 -6.61 -2.80 -82.68
CA PRO A 14 -5.66 -2.73 -83.77
C PRO A 14 -6.45 -2.54 -85.07
N GLU A 15 -6.41 -1.33 -85.62
CA GLU A 15 -6.81 -1.09 -87.01
C GLU A 15 -6.01 -2.03 -87.92
N ARG A 16 -6.70 -2.99 -88.55
CA ARG A 16 -6.16 -3.75 -89.67
C ARG A 16 -6.10 -2.82 -90.89
N GLN A 17 -5.00 -2.09 -91.03
CA GLN A 17 -4.66 -1.49 -92.30
C GLN A 17 -4.06 -2.59 -93.19
N GLY A 18 -4.84 -3.04 -94.17
CA GLY A 18 -4.42 -4.02 -95.16
C GLY A 18 -3.34 -3.44 -96.08
N GLY A 19 -2.36 -4.27 -96.44
CA GLY A 19 -1.40 -3.94 -97.49
C GLY A 19 -0.12 -4.77 -97.44
N GLY A 20 -0.14 -5.93 -98.11
CA GLY A 20 0.98 -6.46 -98.90
C GLY A 20 2.35 -6.66 -98.26
N GLY A 21 2.65 -7.91 -97.89
CA GLY A 21 3.92 -8.59 -98.14
C GLY A 21 5.23 -7.88 -97.80
N ASP A 22 5.76 -8.13 -96.60
CA ASP A 22 7.15 -8.59 -96.42
C ASP A 22 7.28 -9.23 -95.03
N GLY A 23 7.51 -10.53 -95.03
CA GLY A 23 7.44 -11.36 -93.84
C GLY A 23 8.70 -11.24 -92.99
N SER A 24 8.50 -11.10 -91.68
CA SER A 24 9.39 -11.63 -90.64
C SER A 24 10.65 -10.87 -90.21
N LYS A 25 11.04 -9.71 -90.75
CA LYS A 25 12.30 -9.04 -90.31
C LYS A 25 12.12 -7.91 -89.27
N TRP A 26 11.07 -7.10 -89.38
CA TRP A 26 10.82 -5.95 -88.47
C TRP A 26 10.09 -6.32 -87.17
N ASN A 27 9.36 -7.44 -87.13
CA ASN A 27 8.69 -7.90 -85.91
C ASN A 27 9.70 -8.36 -84.84
N TYR A 28 10.83 -9.00 -85.21
CA TYR A 28 11.82 -9.41 -84.22
C TYR A 28 12.56 -8.23 -83.57
N ALA A 29 12.74 -7.11 -84.30
CA ALA A 29 13.44 -5.94 -83.79
C ALA A 29 12.72 -5.28 -82.60
N PHE A 30 11.39 -5.34 -82.55
CA PHE A 30 10.60 -4.83 -81.41
C PHE A 30 10.19 -5.92 -80.41
N LEU A 31 9.98 -7.15 -80.87
CA LEU A 31 9.60 -8.26 -79.99
C LEU A 31 10.74 -8.68 -79.05
N VAL A 32 11.99 -8.70 -79.53
CA VAL A 32 13.16 -9.11 -78.74
C VAL A 32 13.43 -8.15 -77.57
N PRO A 33 13.43 -6.82 -77.74
CA PRO A 33 13.52 -5.87 -76.63
C PRO A 33 12.35 -5.96 -75.64
N MET A 34 11.11 -6.14 -76.12
CA MET A 34 9.96 -6.28 -75.21
C MET A 34 10.00 -7.59 -74.41
N LEU A 35 10.40 -8.70 -75.04
CA LEU A 35 10.63 -9.98 -74.36
C LEU A 35 11.77 -9.87 -73.33
N GLY A 36 12.86 -9.16 -73.68
CA GLY A 36 13.97 -8.89 -72.77
C GLY A 36 13.55 -8.06 -71.55
N LEU A 37 12.73 -7.01 -71.75
CA LEU A 37 12.17 -6.21 -70.65
C LEU A 37 11.18 -6.99 -69.78
N ALA A 38 10.34 -7.84 -70.37
CA ALA A 38 9.43 -8.71 -69.63
C ALA A 38 10.21 -9.73 -68.79
N ALA A 39 11.25 -10.35 -69.36
CA ALA A 39 12.14 -11.27 -68.65
C ALA A 39 12.94 -10.55 -67.56
N PHE A 40 13.44 -9.33 -67.81
CA PHE A 40 14.14 -8.53 -66.79
C PHE A 40 13.20 -8.14 -65.64
N ARG A 41 11.98 -7.70 -65.96
CA ARG A 41 10.94 -7.39 -64.96
C ARG A 41 10.55 -8.64 -64.16
N TRP A 42 10.49 -9.80 -64.79
CA TRP A 42 10.24 -11.08 -64.12
C TRP A 42 11.40 -11.49 -63.20
N ILE A 43 12.64 -11.42 -63.69
CA ILE A 43 13.85 -11.74 -62.93
C ILE A 43 13.96 -10.81 -61.71
N TRP A 44 13.79 -9.51 -61.91
CA TRP A 44 13.83 -8.52 -60.83
C TRP A 44 12.67 -8.68 -59.84
N SER A 45 11.45 -8.95 -60.32
CA SER A 45 10.31 -9.23 -59.46
C SER A 45 10.53 -10.49 -58.62
N LYS A 46 11.17 -11.52 -59.16
CA LYS A 46 11.49 -12.77 -58.45
C LYS A 46 12.56 -12.53 -57.38
N GLU A 47 13.62 -11.80 -57.69
CA GLU A 47 14.68 -11.49 -56.72
C GLU A 47 14.16 -10.56 -55.62
N SER A 48 13.36 -9.55 -55.96
CA SER A 48 12.71 -8.68 -54.98
C SER A 48 11.75 -9.42 -54.06
N GLN A 49 10.95 -10.37 -54.60
CA GLN A 49 10.09 -11.23 -53.78
C GLN A 49 10.92 -12.08 -52.80
N LYS A 50 12.07 -12.58 -53.23
CA LYS A 50 12.96 -13.37 -52.38
C LYS A 50 13.56 -12.53 -51.26
N GLU A 51 14.05 -11.33 -51.55
CA GLU A 51 14.56 -10.41 -50.52
C GLU A 51 13.49 -10.01 -49.51
N ILE A 52 12.26 -9.75 -49.98
CA ILE A 52 11.11 -9.46 -49.11
C ILE A 52 10.81 -10.66 -48.21
N GLU A 53 10.84 -11.88 -48.75
CA GLU A 53 10.56 -13.08 -47.97
C GLU A 53 11.66 -13.37 -46.94
N GLU A 54 12.93 -13.20 -47.31
CA GLU A 54 14.05 -13.29 -46.37
C GLU A 54 13.95 -12.26 -45.25
N ALA A 55 13.56 -11.02 -45.57
CA ALA A 55 13.33 -9.98 -44.57
C ALA A 55 12.16 -10.34 -43.64
N LYS A 56 11.03 -10.81 -44.18
CA LYS A 56 9.88 -11.27 -43.37
C LYS A 56 10.27 -12.38 -42.41
N VAL A 57 10.95 -13.42 -42.88
CA VAL A 57 11.39 -14.55 -42.03
C VAL A 57 12.32 -14.07 -40.92
N LYS A 58 13.24 -13.14 -41.22
CA LYS A 58 14.10 -12.52 -40.19
C LYS A 58 13.25 -11.78 -39.16
N TYR A 59 12.32 -10.93 -39.58
CA TYR A 59 11.47 -10.17 -38.67
C TYR A 59 10.56 -11.07 -37.83
N GLU A 60 9.91 -12.06 -38.44
CA GLU A 60 9.08 -13.04 -37.74
C GLU A 60 9.87 -13.76 -36.66
N LYS A 61 11.09 -14.22 -37.00
CA LYS A 61 12.00 -14.84 -36.02
C LYS A 61 12.36 -13.88 -34.89
N THR A 62 12.66 -12.61 -35.19
CA THR A 62 12.96 -11.61 -34.15
C THR A 62 11.76 -11.34 -33.25
N ILE A 63 10.55 -11.23 -33.82
CA ILE A 63 9.31 -11.02 -33.07
C ILE A 63 9.06 -12.22 -32.15
N GLU A 64 9.20 -13.44 -32.67
CA GLU A 64 9.05 -14.65 -31.87
C GLU A 64 10.05 -14.71 -30.71
N THR A 65 11.31 -14.31 -30.95
CA THR A 65 12.32 -14.27 -29.88
C THR A 65 12.00 -13.21 -28.82
N ILE A 66 11.52 -12.03 -29.23
CA ILE A 66 11.14 -10.95 -28.31
C ILE A 66 9.90 -11.36 -27.51
N GLN A 67 8.91 -11.99 -28.13
CA GLN A 67 7.72 -12.50 -27.46
C GLN A 67 8.09 -13.54 -26.40
N LYS A 68 8.95 -14.51 -26.74
CA LYS A 68 9.42 -15.52 -25.78
C LYS A 68 10.17 -14.90 -24.60
N ASP A 69 11.07 -13.94 -24.86
CA ASP A 69 11.79 -13.24 -23.80
C ASP A 69 10.85 -12.44 -22.88
N LEU A 70 9.86 -11.75 -23.47
CA LEU A 70 8.85 -11.00 -22.73
C LEU A 70 7.99 -11.92 -21.85
N ASP A 71 7.56 -13.07 -22.39
CA ASP A 71 6.77 -14.06 -21.65
C ASP A 71 7.55 -14.63 -20.45
N VAL A 72 8.85 -14.91 -20.64
CA VAL A 72 9.72 -15.38 -19.56
C VAL A 72 9.85 -14.31 -18.48
N LYS A 73 10.15 -13.06 -18.86
CA LYS A 73 10.25 -11.93 -17.92
C LYS A 73 8.94 -11.70 -17.17
N TYR A 74 7.81 -11.74 -17.87
CA TYR A 74 6.50 -11.56 -17.26
C TYR A 74 6.20 -12.65 -16.22
N ARG A 75 6.44 -13.92 -16.56
CA ARG A 75 6.27 -15.03 -15.63
C ARG A 75 7.21 -14.94 -14.43
N GLN A 76 8.45 -14.52 -14.67
CA GLN A 76 9.43 -14.30 -13.60
C GLN A 76 8.94 -13.22 -12.64
N THR A 77 8.59 -12.03 -13.14
CA THR A 77 8.09 -10.91 -12.33
C THR A 77 6.81 -11.27 -11.59
N LEU A 78 5.88 -12.00 -12.21
CA LEU A 78 4.71 -12.52 -11.51
C LEU A 78 5.09 -13.45 -10.35
N SER A 79 6.02 -14.38 -10.58
CA SER A 79 6.46 -15.31 -9.54
C SER A 79 7.19 -14.62 -8.39
N GLU A 80 7.99 -13.59 -8.69
CA GLU A 80 8.69 -12.76 -7.71
C GLU A 80 7.69 -11.95 -6.90
N ASN A 81 6.77 -11.23 -7.55
CA ASN A 81 5.70 -10.49 -6.88
C ASN A 81 4.84 -11.40 -5.99
N HIS A 82 4.50 -12.62 -6.44
CA HIS A 82 3.77 -13.59 -5.62
C HIS A 82 4.55 -14.04 -4.39
N ARG A 83 5.87 -14.19 -4.49
CA ARG A 83 6.72 -14.53 -3.34
C ARG A 83 6.84 -13.36 -2.37
N GLU A 84 7.05 -12.15 -2.87
CA GLU A 84 7.15 -10.93 -2.06
C GLU A 84 5.84 -10.64 -1.32
N THR A 85 4.71 -10.75 -2.01
CA THR A 85 3.38 -10.58 -1.39
C THR A 85 3.13 -11.63 -0.30
N ALA A 86 3.42 -12.90 -0.56
CA ALA A 86 3.30 -13.95 0.46
C ALA A 86 4.22 -13.71 1.68
N GLN A 87 5.43 -13.21 1.46
CA GLN A 87 6.35 -12.84 2.55
C GLN A 87 5.80 -11.68 3.38
N LEU A 88 5.32 -10.62 2.72
CA LEU A 88 4.73 -9.46 3.38
C LEU A 88 3.48 -9.81 4.17
N GLU A 89 2.62 -10.69 3.66
CA GLU A 89 1.44 -11.18 4.38
C GLU A 89 1.83 -11.94 5.66
N LEU A 90 2.86 -12.80 5.56
CA LEU A 90 3.36 -13.56 6.69
C LEU A 90 3.99 -12.66 7.76
N ASP A 91 4.76 -11.65 7.36
CA ASP A 91 5.34 -10.68 8.30
C ASP A 91 4.27 -9.77 8.91
N LEU A 92 3.25 -9.38 8.15
CA LEU A 92 2.08 -8.67 8.67
C LEU A 92 1.37 -9.48 9.76
N GLU A 93 1.19 -10.78 9.55
CA GLU A 93 0.55 -11.65 10.55
C GLU A 93 1.42 -11.79 11.80
N LYS A 94 2.74 -11.96 11.67
CA LYS A 94 3.65 -11.96 12.83
C LYS A 94 3.55 -10.68 13.64
N GLU A 95 3.53 -9.52 12.99
CA GLU A 95 3.42 -8.23 13.67
C GLU A 95 2.07 -8.07 14.37
N LYS A 96 0.96 -8.50 13.75
CA LYS A 96 -0.35 -8.55 14.43
C LYS A 96 -0.29 -9.39 15.70
N GLN A 97 0.31 -10.58 15.64
CA GLN A 97 0.45 -11.44 16.81
C GLN A 97 1.33 -10.80 17.90
N ARG A 98 2.44 -10.14 17.53
CA ARG A 98 3.28 -9.39 18.48
C ARG A 98 2.50 -8.26 19.17
N VAL A 99 1.76 -7.47 18.40
CA VAL A 99 0.94 -6.37 18.93
C VAL A 99 -0.14 -6.90 19.88
N LEU A 100 -0.80 -8.02 19.54
CA LEU A 100 -1.75 -8.68 20.44
C LEU A 100 -1.07 -9.12 21.74
N GLY A 101 0.12 -9.72 21.66
CA GLY A 101 0.93 -10.09 22.83
C GLY A 101 1.26 -8.90 23.71
N TYR A 102 1.75 -7.79 23.14
CA TYR A 102 2.03 -6.56 23.89
C TYR A 102 0.79 -5.96 24.52
N ARG A 103 -0.34 -5.95 23.82
CA ARG A 103 -1.61 -5.45 24.35
C ARG A 103 -2.07 -6.29 25.55
N GLN A 104 -1.93 -7.60 25.50
CA GLN A 104 -2.25 -8.48 26.62
C GLN A 104 -1.31 -8.24 27.81
N ALA A 105 0.00 -8.12 27.57
CA ALA A 105 0.97 -7.83 28.63
C ALA A 105 0.72 -6.47 29.31
N LEU A 106 0.37 -5.44 28.53
CA LEU A 106 -0.02 -4.14 29.09
C LEU A 106 -1.31 -4.23 29.90
N ALA A 107 -2.30 -5.02 29.44
CA ALA A 107 -3.53 -5.23 30.19
C ALA A 107 -3.29 -5.97 31.51
N SER A 108 -2.43 -6.99 31.54
CA SER A 108 -2.08 -7.70 32.76
C SER A 108 -1.31 -6.81 33.73
N GLN A 109 -0.34 -6.04 33.23
CA GLN A 109 0.41 -5.08 34.05
C GLN A 109 -0.49 -4.00 34.64
N SER A 110 -1.43 -3.47 33.84
CA SER A 110 -2.41 -2.48 34.31
C SER A 110 -3.31 -3.04 35.42
N ARG A 111 -3.76 -4.29 35.28
CA ARG A 111 -4.55 -4.98 36.33
C ARG A 111 -3.74 -5.15 37.61
N GLN A 112 -2.50 -5.62 37.51
CA GLN A 112 -1.61 -5.80 38.66
C GLN A 112 -1.37 -4.48 39.40
N LEU A 113 -1.02 -3.41 38.68
CA LEU A 113 -0.84 -2.08 39.28
C LEU A 113 -2.13 -1.56 39.91
N GLY A 114 -3.29 -1.88 39.33
CA GLY A 114 -4.60 -1.55 39.91
C GLY A 114 -4.90 -2.30 41.20
N GLU A 115 -4.47 -3.56 41.31
CA GLU A 115 -4.57 -4.36 42.54
C GLU A 115 -3.61 -3.88 43.62
N GLU A 116 -2.34 -3.61 43.28
CA GLU A 116 -1.35 -3.05 44.20
C GLU A 116 -1.81 -1.69 44.76
N ARG A 117 -2.33 -0.81 43.90
CA ARG A 117 -2.90 0.48 44.32
C ARG A 117 -4.11 0.31 45.25
N ARG A 118 -4.94 -0.72 45.04
CA ARG A 118 -6.07 -1.02 45.92
C ARG A 118 -5.59 -1.55 47.27
N GLY A 119 -4.60 -2.45 47.28
CA GLY A 119 -3.96 -2.95 48.50
C GLY A 119 -3.37 -1.81 49.35
N MET A 120 -2.53 -0.96 48.75
CA MET A 120 -1.94 0.18 49.46
C MET A 120 -2.99 1.18 49.99
N ARG A 121 -4.11 1.37 49.29
CA ARG A 121 -5.21 2.21 49.78
C ARG A 121 -5.85 1.60 51.03
N LEU A 122 -6.13 0.31 51.02
CA LEU A 122 -6.71 -0.39 52.18
C LEU A 122 -5.78 -0.36 53.39
N GLU A 123 -4.48 -0.60 53.19
CA GLU A 123 -3.47 -0.52 54.26
C GLU A 123 -3.41 0.89 54.85
N ARG A 124 -3.40 1.92 54.01
CA ARG A 124 -3.38 3.31 54.47
C ARG A 124 -4.64 3.66 55.25
N ASP A 125 -5.81 3.25 54.77
CA ASP A 125 -7.08 3.53 55.45
C ASP A 125 -7.16 2.77 56.79
N ALA A 126 -6.65 1.54 56.87
CA ALA A 126 -6.51 0.80 58.12
C ALA A 126 -5.57 1.50 59.11
N LEU A 127 -4.43 2.01 58.63
CA LEU A 127 -3.47 2.74 59.45
C LEU A 127 -4.04 4.07 59.96
N GLU A 128 -4.80 4.80 59.14
CA GLU A 128 -5.45 6.05 59.56
C GLU A 128 -6.57 5.79 60.59
N ASN A 129 -7.30 4.68 60.45
CA ASN A 129 -8.27 4.23 61.45
C ASN A 129 -7.59 3.88 62.78
N GLU A 130 -6.47 3.14 62.74
CA GLU A 130 -5.71 2.81 63.95
C GLU A 130 -5.12 4.05 64.63
N LYS A 131 -4.54 4.97 63.85
CA LYS A 131 -4.06 6.27 64.33
C LYS A 131 -5.18 7.08 64.98
N SER A 132 -6.36 7.14 64.37
CA SER A 132 -7.52 7.81 64.94
C SER A 132 -7.96 7.15 66.25
N ARG A 133 -7.99 5.81 66.31
CA ARG A 133 -8.29 5.07 67.53
C ARG A 133 -7.29 5.35 68.65
N LEU A 134 -5.99 5.40 68.35
CA LEU A 134 -4.97 5.73 69.34
C LEU A 134 -5.08 7.18 69.84
N ARG A 135 -5.42 8.11 68.95
CA ARG A 135 -5.61 9.53 69.30
C ARG A 135 -6.80 9.77 70.22
N TYR A 136 -7.93 9.10 69.99
CA TYR A 136 -9.18 9.36 70.73
C TYR A 136 -9.48 8.34 71.83
N ALA A 137 -9.12 7.07 71.63
CA ALA A 137 -9.44 5.97 72.54
C ALA A 137 -8.20 5.33 73.21
N GLY A 138 -6.99 5.70 72.79
CA GLY A 138 -5.76 5.21 73.41
C GLY A 138 -5.51 5.85 74.79
N PRO A 139 -4.80 5.19 75.72
CA PRO A 139 -4.56 5.72 77.07
C PRO A 139 -3.92 7.11 77.07
N ALA A 140 -2.91 7.33 76.21
CA ALA A 140 -2.27 8.63 76.07
C ALA A 140 -3.21 9.67 75.45
N GLY A 141 -4.00 9.30 74.44
CA GLY A 141 -4.96 10.18 73.78
C GLY A 141 -6.09 10.64 74.70
N ALA A 142 -6.63 9.72 75.51
CA ALA A 142 -7.64 10.02 76.52
C ALA A 142 -7.10 10.99 77.58
N LEU A 143 -5.87 10.78 78.06
CA LEU A 143 -5.21 11.68 79.00
C LEU A 143 -5.00 13.08 78.41
N PHE A 144 -4.57 13.17 77.13
CA PHE A 144 -4.44 14.47 76.45
C PHE A 144 -5.80 15.19 76.32
N HIS A 145 -6.87 14.46 75.98
CA HIS A 145 -8.19 15.06 75.89
C HIS A 145 -8.76 15.52 77.23
N GLU A 146 -8.57 14.73 78.29
CA GLU A 146 -8.97 15.11 79.65
C GLU A 146 -8.22 16.36 80.13
N ALA A 147 -6.91 16.45 79.85
CA ALA A 147 -6.10 17.62 80.17
C ALA A 147 -6.59 18.88 79.43
N LEU A 148 -6.92 18.75 78.15
CA LEU A 148 -7.47 19.85 77.32
C LEU A 148 -8.83 20.36 77.83
N GLU A 149 -9.73 19.48 78.24
CA GLU A 149 -11.04 19.90 78.78
C GLU A 149 -10.88 20.60 80.14
N LYS A 150 -9.99 20.11 81.03
CA LYS A 150 -9.66 20.80 82.28
C LYS A 150 -9.06 22.19 82.04
N GLU A 151 -8.23 22.36 81.01
CA GLU A 151 -7.70 23.66 80.63
C GLU A 151 -8.80 24.62 80.17
N LYS A 152 -9.72 24.17 79.30
CA LYS A 152 -10.87 24.98 78.85
C LYS A 152 -11.79 25.39 80.01
N GLU A 153 -12.04 24.51 80.96
CA GLU A 153 -12.85 24.85 82.15
C GLU A 153 -12.20 25.96 82.96
N ARG A 154 -10.87 25.88 83.16
CA ARG A 154 -10.09 26.93 83.82
C ARG A 154 -10.14 28.23 83.05
N GLU A 155 -10.00 28.18 81.72
CA GLU A 155 -10.08 29.37 80.85
C GLU A 155 -11.46 30.04 80.93
N ARG A 156 -12.56 29.26 80.89
CA ARG A 156 -13.92 29.78 81.06
C ARG A 156 -14.12 30.41 82.44
N GLY A 157 -13.64 29.74 83.49
CA GLY A 157 -13.68 30.26 84.85
C GLY A 157 -12.92 31.58 84.99
N ALA A 158 -11.71 31.66 84.43
CA ALA A 158 -10.90 32.87 84.40
C ALA A 158 -11.58 33.99 83.61
N SER A 159 -12.17 33.67 82.45
CA SER A 159 -12.90 34.63 81.62
C SER A 159 -14.15 35.19 82.32
N LEU A 160 -14.90 34.35 83.03
CA LEU A 160 -16.05 34.78 83.82
C LEU A 160 -15.62 35.63 85.02
N ALA A 161 -14.54 35.25 85.70
CA ALA A 161 -13.97 36.04 86.78
C ALA A 161 -13.52 37.42 86.30
N LEU A 162 -12.83 37.49 85.15
CA LEU A 162 -12.43 38.74 84.51
C LEU A 162 -13.64 39.62 84.18
N LYS A 163 -14.67 39.06 83.52
CA LYS A 163 -15.93 39.78 83.25
C LYS A 163 -16.57 40.30 84.54
N ASN A 164 -16.64 39.50 85.60
CA ASN A 164 -17.22 39.92 86.88
C ASN A 164 -16.42 41.02 87.60
N VAL A 165 -15.11 41.13 87.35
CA VAL A 165 -14.30 42.25 87.85
C VAL A 165 -14.53 43.48 86.98
N GLU A 166 -14.56 43.34 85.65
CA GLU A 166 -14.87 44.44 84.73
C GLU A 166 -16.27 45.04 85.00
N TYR A 167 -17.28 44.20 85.28
CA TYR A 167 -18.62 44.66 85.65
C TYR A 167 -18.71 45.32 87.03
N ARG A 168 -17.81 45.00 87.98
CA ARG A 168 -17.75 45.62 89.32
C ARG A 168 -16.91 46.90 89.37
N CYS A 169 -16.07 47.14 88.36
CA CYS A 169 -15.24 48.34 88.24
C CYS A 169 -15.83 49.39 87.28
N ARG A 170 -17.03 49.16 86.75
CA ARG A 170 -17.91 50.20 86.18
C ARG A 170 -18.94 50.60 87.21
#